data_AF-A0A971X5S5-F1
#
_entry.id   AF-A0A971X5S5-F1
#
_cell.length_a   1.000
_cell.length_b   1.000
_cell.length_c   1.000
_cell.angle_alpha   90.00
_cell.angle_beta   90.00
_cell.angle_gamma   90.00
#
_symmetry.space_group_name_H-M   'P 1'
#
loop_
_entity.id
_entity.type
_entity.pdbx_description
1 polymer ?
#
loop_
_entity_poly.entity_id
_entity_poly.type
_entity_poly.pdbx_seq_one_letter_code
_entity_poly.pdbx_strand_id
1 'polypeptide(L)'
;KRQHQMLQTGAFYIRRGSTTDIARRTEIAQMMQENGLKTYETVPLAKATMDDLDKKLLQEYFNNLNVCDNEPNMFLMEALGFIAEADNGEYLPTIGGMIIFGKNPSIFLPQCHVKLKSSEGITHITGNIFSMINQTLEKIKNILTDDTYPYDAVEESMANAMLHRDYLDISRGIVVEIKDNCIEISNPGALVAGNVTLRYMRDNNPKRRNPWLYQRLLIMDYKRHFLRAGTGLFRIKEAFVERGKVKFINLGSRNLFKVIFPR
;
A
#
# COMPACT_ATOMS: atom_id res chain seq x y z
N LYS A 1 1.37 36.99 35.88
CA LYS A 1 1.82 35.92 34.95
C LYS A 1 0.78 35.77 33.84
N ARG A 2 1.08 36.20 32.61
CA ARG A 2 0.15 36.04 31.47
C ARG A 2 0.04 34.54 31.14
N GLN A 3 -1.16 33.97 31.25
CA GLN A 3 -1.44 32.53 31.15
C GLN A 3 -1.66 32.01 29.73
N HIS A 4 -1.49 32.85 28.70
CA HIS A 4 -1.60 32.43 27.31
C HIS A 4 -0.62 33.23 26.44
N GLN A 5 0.08 32.52 25.57
CA GLN A 5 0.97 33.06 24.56
C GLN A 5 0.53 32.46 23.22
N MET A 6 0.15 33.31 22.26
CA MET A 6 -0.10 32.88 20.88
C MET A 6 1.24 32.74 20.17
N LEU A 7 1.63 31.51 19.84
CA LEU A 7 2.81 31.24 19.02
C LEU A 7 2.37 31.22 17.55
N GLN A 8 2.51 32.33 16.83
CA GLN A 8 2.41 32.37 15.36
C GLN A 8 3.77 31.99 14.77
N THR A 9 4.07 30.70 14.77
CA THR A 9 5.31 30.14 14.20
C THR A 9 5.10 29.48 12.84
N GLY A 10 3.85 29.40 12.37
CA GLY A 10 3.47 28.58 11.22
C GLY A 10 3.55 27.06 11.49
N ALA A 11 3.86 26.64 12.72
CA ALA A 11 3.87 25.24 13.11
C ALA A 11 2.46 24.75 13.47
N PHE A 12 2.15 23.51 13.08
CA PHE A 12 0.98 22.79 13.57
C PHE A 12 1.33 22.14 14.91
N TYR A 13 0.40 22.15 15.87
CA TYR A 13 0.63 21.64 17.22
C TYR A 13 -0.34 20.51 17.55
N ILE A 14 0.14 19.48 18.25
CA ILE A 14 -0.67 18.35 18.74
C ILE A 14 -0.61 18.28 20.26
N ARG A 15 -1.75 18.01 20.91
CA ARG A 15 -1.81 17.87 22.37
C ARG A 15 -1.49 16.43 22.78
N ARG A 16 -0.48 16.26 23.63
CA ARG A 16 -0.11 14.98 24.27
C ARG A 16 -0.36 15.10 25.77
N GLY A 17 -1.57 14.77 26.20
CA GLY A 17 -2.00 14.90 27.59
C GLY A 17 -1.98 16.36 28.07
N SER A 18 -1.11 16.66 29.04
CA SER A 18 -0.92 18.01 29.59
C SER A 18 0.05 18.89 28.80
N THR A 19 0.74 18.34 27.80
CA THR A 19 1.76 19.05 27.01
C THR A 19 1.31 19.28 25.58
N THR A 20 1.81 20.34 24.96
CA THR A 20 1.64 20.64 23.54
C THR A 20 2.98 20.40 22.84
N ASP A 21 2.95 19.63 21.77
CA ASP A 21 4.12 19.24 20.98
C ASP A 21 3.94 19.71 19.53
N ILE A 22 5.03 19.75 18.75
CA ILE A 22 4.97 20.08 17.32
C ILE A 22 4.47 18.86 16.55
N ALA A 23 3.42 19.04 15.76
CA ALA A 23 2.88 17.99 14.92
C ALA A 23 3.85 17.66 13.77
N ARG A 24 4.15 16.37 13.62
CA ARG A 24 4.94 15.87 12.49
C ARG A 24 4.11 15.91 11.21
N ARG A 25 4.76 15.92 10.04
CA ARG A 25 4.07 15.88 8.73
C ARG A 25 3.06 14.73 8.63
N THR A 26 3.40 13.56 9.16
CA THR A 26 2.52 12.38 9.20
C THR A 26 1.29 12.59 10.09
N GLU A 27 1.44 13.31 11.21
CA GLU A 27 0.33 13.60 12.12
C GLU A 27 -0.62 14.64 11.51
N ILE A 28 -0.08 15.66 10.83
CA ILE A 28 -0.87 16.64 10.09
C ILE A 28 -1.65 15.95 8.95
N ALA A 29 -0.99 15.09 8.16
CA ALA A 29 -1.63 14.34 7.10
C ALA A 29 -2.74 13.42 7.64
N GLN A 30 -2.49 12.73 8.76
CA GLN A 30 -3.50 11.92 9.41
C GLN A 30 -4.69 12.75 9.91
N MET A 31 -4.46 13.93 10.50
CA MET A 31 -5.54 14.83 10.91
C MET A 31 -6.38 15.31 9.71
N MET A 32 -5.74 15.67 8.59
CA MET A 32 -6.46 16.06 7.37
C MET A 32 -7.29 14.90 6.82
N GLN A 33 -6.76 13.68 6.90
CA GLN A 33 -7.45 12.47 6.45
C GLN A 33 -8.63 12.10 7.37
N GLU A 34 -8.47 12.17 8.69
CA GLU A 34 -9.51 11.90 9.69
C GLU A 34 -10.67 12.90 9.60
N ASN A 35 -10.38 14.16 9.24
CA ASN A 35 -11.39 15.20 9.03
C ASN A 35 -11.95 15.22 7.60
N GLY A 36 -11.58 14.25 6.74
CA GLY A 36 -12.11 14.12 5.38
C GLY A 36 -11.67 15.22 4.41
N LEU A 37 -10.63 16.00 4.74
CA LEU A 37 -10.19 17.15 3.93
C LEU A 37 -9.45 16.69 2.66
N LYS A 38 -8.50 15.75 2.80
CA LYS A 38 -7.81 15.05 1.69
C LYS A 38 -7.25 13.72 2.20
N THR A 39 -7.34 12.66 1.41
CA THR A 39 -6.57 11.43 1.65
C THR A 39 -5.23 11.53 0.94
N TYR A 40 -4.18 10.90 1.46
CA TYR A 40 -2.86 10.96 0.84
C TYR A 40 -2.89 10.45 -0.62
N GLU A 41 -3.71 9.44 -0.89
CA GLU A 41 -3.84 8.85 -2.22
C GLU A 41 -4.44 9.81 -3.25
N THR A 42 -5.25 10.80 -2.86
CA THR A 42 -5.90 11.72 -3.81
C THR A 42 -5.11 13.01 -4.04
N VAL A 43 -3.89 13.11 -3.51
CA VAL A 43 -3.01 14.26 -3.74
C VAL A 43 -2.48 14.23 -5.19
N PRO A 44 -2.63 15.30 -5.99
CA PRO A 44 -2.09 15.37 -7.35
C PRO A 44 -0.56 15.41 -7.37
N LEU A 45 0.03 14.73 -8.35
CA LEU A 45 1.46 14.72 -8.62
C LEU A 45 1.79 15.80 -9.65
N ALA A 46 2.28 16.95 -9.18
CA ALA A 46 2.54 18.13 -10.00
C ALA A 46 3.47 17.93 -11.22
N LYS A 47 4.26 16.86 -11.25
CA LYS A 47 5.18 16.56 -12.35
C LYS A 47 4.70 15.43 -13.27
N ALA A 48 3.61 14.76 -12.92
CA ALA A 48 3.06 13.65 -13.69
C ALA A 48 2.01 14.17 -14.68
N THR A 49 1.89 13.50 -15.82
CA THR A 49 0.89 13.80 -16.84
C THR A 49 0.00 12.59 -17.09
N MET A 50 -1.08 12.80 -17.84
CA MET A 50 -1.97 11.71 -18.25
C MET A 50 -1.26 10.61 -19.07
N ASP A 51 -0.14 10.94 -19.73
CA ASP A 51 0.65 9.96 -20.49
C ASP A 51 1.45 9.01 -19.58
N ASP A 52 1.64 9.34 -18.31
CA ASP A 52 2.27 8.44 -17.34
C ASP A 52 1.33 7.33 -16.87
N LEU A 53 0.03 7.43 -17.16
CA LEU A 53 -0.97 6.42 -16.83
C LEU A 53 -1.13 5.39 -17.95
N ASP A 54 -1.32 4.13 -17.56
CA ASP A 54 -1.60 3.01 -18.45
C ASP A 54 -3.09 3.01 -18.81
N LYS A 55 -3.37 3.43 -20.06
CA LYS A 55 -4.72 3.48 -20.62
C LYS A 55 -5.41 2.11 -20.64
N LYS A 56 -4.67 1.01 -20.81
CA LYS A 56 -5.26 -0.34 -20.83
C LYS A 56 -5.75 -0.74 -19.45
N LEU A 57 -4.96 -0.48 -18.41
CA LEU A 57 -5.36 -0.76 -17.03
C LEU A 57 -6.54 0.12 -16.58
N LEU A 58 -6.58 1.38 -17.03
CA LEU A 58 -7.74 2.25 -16.80
C LEU A 58 -9.00 1.69 -17.48
N GLN A 59 -8.90 1.28 -18.74
CA GLN A 59 -10.01 0.65 -19.47
C GLN A 59 -10.49 -0.63 -18.76
N GLU A 60 -9.57 -1.50 -18.33
CA GLU A 60 -9.89 -2.69 -17.56
C GLU A 60 -10.64 -2.37 -16.27
N TYR A 61 -10.22 -1.34 -15.54
CA TYR A 61 -10.90 -0.88 -14.34
C TYR A 61 -12.35 -0.45 -14.61
N PHE A 62 -12.58 0.36 -15.65
CA PHE A 62 -13.93 0.83 -15.99
C PHE A 62 -14.83 -0.30 -16.51
N ASN A 63 -14.26 -1.25 -17.26
CA ASN A 63 -14.96 -2.47 -17.67
C ASN A 63 -15.41 -3.28 -16.44
N ASN A 64 -14.53 -3.44 -15.43
CA ASN A 64 -14.86 -4.14 -14.20
C ASN A 64 -15.91 -3.40 -13.33
N LEU A 65 -16.05 -2.08 -13.50
CA LEU A 65 -17.13 -1.30 -12.91
C LEU A 65 -18.48 -1.41 -13.66
N ASN A 66 -18.54 -2.16 -14.76
CA ASN A 66 -19.67 -2.17 -15.70
C ASN A 66 -20.00 -0.77 -16.25
N VAL A 67 -19.00 0.11 -16.35
CA VAL A 67 -19.13 1.40 -17.05
C VAL A 67 -18.79 1.13 -18.51
N CYS A 68 -19.82 0.93 -19.33
CA CYS A 68 -19.70 0.62 -20.75
C CYS A 68 -19.56 1.90 -21.59
N ASP A 69 -18.47 2.64 -21.39
CA ASP A 69 -18.04 3.68 -22.34
C ASP A 69 -16.73 3.25 -23.02
N ASN A 70 -16.55 3.62 -24.28
CA ASN A 70 -15.36 3.23 -25.06
C ASN A 70 -14.06 3.87 -24.55
N GLU A 71 -14.15 4.93 -23.73
CA GLU A 71 -12.99 5.60 -23.14
C GLU A 71 -13.20 5.95 -21.65
N PRO A 72 -12.13 5.88 -20.83
CA PRO A 72 -12.13 6.43 -19.48
C PRO A 72 -12.54 7.91 -19.48
N ASN A 73 -13.74 8.21 -18.97
CA ASN A 73 -14.20 9.60 -18.88
C ASN A 73 -13.41 10.36 -17.81
N MET A 74 -12.82 11.51 -18.16
CA MET A 74 -12.07 12.38 -17.23
C MET A 74 -12.89 12.72 -15.98
N PHE A 75 -14.18 12.99 -16.13
CA PHE A 75 -15.08 13.25 -15.02
C PHE A 75 -15.14 12.08 -14.03
N LEU A 76 -15.23 10.84 -14.54
CA LEU A 76 -15.25 9.66 -13.67
C LEU A 76 -13.88 9.40 -13.05
N MET A 77 -12.79 9.60 -13.79
CA MET A 77 -11.44 9.47 -13.26
C MET A 77 -11.18 10.45 -12.11
N GLU A 78 -11.65 11.70 -12.25
CA GLU A 78 -11.58 12.72 -11.21
C GLU A 78 -12.49 12.38 -10.02
N ALA A 79 -13.76 12.03 -10.26
CA ALA A 79 -14.69 11.64 -9.21
C ALA A 79 -14.22 10.42 -8.41
N LEU A 80 -13.52 9.49 -9.06
CA LEU A 80 -12.90 8.34 -8.41
C LEU A 80 -11.60 8.69 -7.70
N GLY A 81 -11.02 9.86 -7.95
CA GLY A 81 -9.79 10.36 -7.35
C GLY A 81 -8.51 9.84 -8.00
N PHE A 82 -8.55 9.37 -9.25
CA PHE A 82 -7.38 8.94 -10.03
C PHE A 82 -6.57 10.12 -10.57
N ILE A 83 -7.28 11.20 -10.85
CA ILE A 83 -6.74 12.47 -11.31
C ILE A 83 -7.38 13.60 -10.52
N ALA A 84 -6.80 14.78 -10.58
CA ALA A 84 -7.40 16.01 -10.08
C ALA A 84 -7.08 17.16 -11.04
N GLU A 85 -8.04 18.06 -11.24
CA GLU A 85 -7.83 19.30 -11.98
C GLU A 85 -6.88 20.23 -11.20
N ALA A 86 -5.88 20.78 -11.89
CA ALA A 86 -4.97 21.80 -11.38
C ALA A 86 -5.50 23.21 -11.68
N ASP A 87 -4.93 24.23 -11.04
CA ASP A 87 -5.38 25.63 -11.19
C ASP A 87 -5.30 26.16 -12.64
N ASN A 88 -4.48 25.53 -13.48
CA ASN A 88 -4.34 25.84 -14.91
C ASN A 88 -5.35 25.09 -15.80
N GLY A 89 -6.27 24.31 -15.24
CA GLY A 89 -7.25 23.49 -15.96
C GLY A 89 -6.69 22.17 -16.50
N GLU A 90 -5.44 21.82 -16.21
CA GLU A 90 -4.86 20.54 -16.60
C GLU A 90 -5.18 19.45 -15.58
N TYR A 91 -5.41 18.23 -16.06
CA TYR A 91 -5.59 17.06 -15.20
C TYR A 91 -4.26 16.41 -14.85
N LEU A 92 -4.02 16.25 -13.55
CA LEU A 92 -2.83 15.62 -13.01
C LEU A 92 -3.17 14.28 -12.37
N PRO A 93 -2.39 13.21 -12.61
CA PRO A 93 -2.50 11.97 -11.86
C PRO A 93 -2.36 12.21 -10.34
N THR A 94 -3.21 11.55 -9.55
CA THR A 94 -3.02 11.50 -8.11
C THR A 94 -1.98 10.45 -7.72
N ILE A 95 -1.49 10.48 -6.48
CA ILE A 95 -0.60 9.44 -5.95
C ILE A 95 -1.23 8.04 -6.08
N GLY A 96 -2.51 7.91 -5.76
CA GLY A 96 -3.26 6.67 -5.88
C GLY A 96 -3.45 6.24 -7.32
N GLY A 97 -3.80 7.17 -8.21
CA GLY A 97 -3.86 6.93 -9.65
C GLY A 97 -2.54 6.42 -10.20
N MET A 98 -1.42 7.03 -9.79
CA MET A 98 -0.08 6.61 -10.17
C MET A 98 0.30 5.22 -9.59
N ILE A 99 -0.03 4.91 -8.34
CA ILE A 99 0.29 3.59 -7.74
C ILE A 99 -0.44 2.45 -8.46
N ILE A 100 -1.69 2.66 -8.88
CA ILE A 100 -2.52 1.62 -9.50
C ILE A 100 -2.28 1.55 -11.01
N PHE A 101 -2.29 2.69 -11.69
CA PHE A 101 -2.30 2.78 -13.15
C PHE A 101 -1.02 3.35 -13.74
N GLY A 102 -0.06 3.81 -12.93
CA GLY A 102 1.17 4.39 -13.44
C GLY A 102 2.04 3.38 -14.17
N LYS A 103 2.61 3.79 -15.30
CA LYS A 103 3.59 2.99 -16.06
C LYS A 103 4.88 2.84 -15.25
N ASN A 104 5.37 3.94 -14.66
CA ASN A 104 6.61 4.00 -13.88
C ASN A 104 6.44 4.84 -12.60
N PRO A 105 5.71 4.35 -11.58
CA PRO A 105 5.42 5.12 -10.36
C PRO A 105 6.67 5.57 -9.61
N SER A 106 7.76 4.81 -9.71
CA SER A 106 9.03 5.08 -9.03
C SER A 106 9.71 6.39 -9.45
N ILE A 107 9.37 6.95 -10.61
CA ILE A 107 9.85 8.27 -11.06
C ILE A 107 9.31 9.39 -10.16
N PHE A 108 8.03 9.29 -9.77
CA PHE A 108 7.34 10.29 -8.95
C PHE A 108 7.35 9.93 -7.46
N LEU A 109 7.43 8.63 -7.16
CA LEU A 109 7.37 8.05 -5.83
C LEU A 109 8.54 7.07 -5.66
N PRO A 110 9.79 7.53 -5.44
CA PRO A 110 10.98 6.66 -5.36
C PRO A 110 10.88 5.55 -4.30
N GLN A 111 10.06 5.77 -3.27
CA GLN A 111 9.76 4.81 -2.20
C GLN A 111 8.83 3.66 -2.64
N CYS A 112 8.18 3.77 -3.80
CA CYS A 112 7.31 2.74 -4.36
C CYS A 112 8.14 1.71 -5.15
N HIS A 113 8.78 0.81 -4.41
CA HIS A 113 9.50 -0.34 -4.95
C HIS A 113 9.47 -1.52 -3.98
N VAL A 114 9.79 -2.71 -4.51
CA VAL A 114 10.11 -3.90 -3.72
C VAL A 114 11.60 -4.17 -3.84
N LYS A 115 12.30 -4.23 -2.72
CA LYS A 115 13.69 -4.66 -2.65
C LYS A 115 13.73 -6.16 -2.35
N LEU A 116 14.03 -6.97 -3.36
CA LEU A 116 14.21 -8.41 -3.23
C LEU A 116 15.67 -8.74 -2.95
N LYS A 117 15.94 -9.49 -1.89
CA LYS A 117 17.26 -10.00 -1.53
C LYS A 117 17.23 -11.53 -1.57
N SER A 118 18.18 -12.13 -2.26
CA SER A 118 18.36 -13.58 -2.36
C SER A 118 19.85 -13.94 -2.40
N SER A 119 20.15 -15.24 -2.55
CA SER A 119 21.50 -15.73 -2.84
C SER A 119 22.09 -15.15 -4.13
N GLU A 120 21.25 -14.73 -5.09
CA GLU A 120 21.67 -14.11 -6.35
C GLU A 120 21.99 -12.61 -6.20
N GLY A 121 21.76 -12.02 -5.03
CA GLY A 121 22.03 -10.61 -4.74
C GLY A 121 20.78 -9.79 -4.47
N ILE A 122 20.82 -8.50 -4.83
CA ILE A 122 19.74 -7.54 -4.55
C ILE A 122 19.13 -7.07 -5.87
N THR A 123 17.81 -7.25 -6.01
CA THR A 123 17.04 -6.68 -7.12
C THR A 123 16.04 -5.64 -6.61
N HIS A 124 15.92 -4.52 -7.33
CA HIS A 124 14.84 -3.56 -7.12
C HIS A 124 13.76 -3.79 -8.18
N ILE A 125 12.53 -4.06 -7.73
CA ILE A 125 11.36 -4.27 -8.57
C ILE A 125 10.50 -3.01 -8.47
N THR A 126 10.15 -2.44 -9.62
CA THR A 126 9.39 -1.19 -9.75
C THR A 126 8.28 -1.35 -10.76
N GLY A 127 7.23 -0.54 -10.62
CA GLY A 127 6.08 -0.51 -11.52
C GLY A 127 4.82 -0.19 -10.71
N ASN A 128 3.65 -0.32 -11.32
CA ASN A 128 2.39 -0.29 -10.57
C ASN A 128 2.27 -1.49 -9.62
N ILE A 129 1.30 -1.41 -8.72
CA ILE A 129 1.06 -2.44 -7.69
C ILE A 129 0.97 -3.87 -8.26
N PHE A 130 0.27 -4.06 -9.38
CA PHE A 130 0.08 -5.38 -9.99
C PHE A 130 1.39 -5.92 -10.55
N SER A 131 2.11 -5.09 -11.31
CA SER A 131 3.41 -5.46 -11.88
C SER A 131 4.43 -5.82 -10.79
N MET A 132 4.46 -5.07 -9.68
CA MET A 132 5.36 -5.36 -8.57
C MET A 132 5.02 -6.68 -7.87
N ILE A 133 3.74 -7.01 -7.71
CA ILE A 133 3.31 -8.30 -7.14
C ILE A 133 3.73 -9.44 -8.07
N ASN A 134 3.36 -9.36 -9.35
CA ASN A 134 3.63 -10.41 -10.34
C ASN A 134 5.13 -10.67 -10.52
N GLN A 135 5.92 -9.63 -10.73
CA GLN A 135 7.37 -9.76 -10.90
C GLN A 135 8.07 -10.29 -9.64
N THR A 136 7.57 -9.93 -8.45
CA THR A 136 8.09 -10.48 -7.20
C THR A 136 7.81 -11.98 -7.10
N LEU A 137 6.59 -12.41 -7.42
CA LEU A 137 6.21 -13.82 -7.41
C LEU A 137 6.97 -14.64 -8.44
N GLU A 138 7.12 -14.15 -9.66
CA GLU A 138 7.91 -14.79 -10.70
C GLU A 138 9.36 -15.00 -10.26
N LYS A 139 9.99 -13.97 -9.66
CA LYS A 139 11.34 -14.10 -9.11
C LYS A 139 11.42 -15.11 -7.96
N ILE A 140 10.44 -15.12 -7.05
CA ILE A 140 10.41 -16.11 -5.96
C ILE A 140 10.27 -17.53 -6.54
N LYS A 141 9.36 -17.74 -7.49
CA LYS A 141 9.16 -19.04 -8.18
C LYS A 141 10.44 -19.52 -8.85
N ASN A 142 11.12 -18.65 -9.59
CA ASN A 142 12.37 -18.97 -10.27
C ASN A 142 13.51 -19.33 -9.31
N ILE A 143 13.56 -18.71 -8.13
CA ILE A 143 14.59 -18.97 -7.11
C ILE A 143 14.28 -20.25 -6.30
N LEU A 144 13.01 -20.50 -5.99
CA LEU A 144 12.61 -21.66 -5.19
C LEU A 144 12.58 -22.95 -6.02
N THR A 145 12.11 -22.88 -7.27
CA THR A 145 11.90 -24.05 -8.15
C THR A 145 11.07 -25.17 -7.52
N ASP A 146 10.20 -24.82 -6.57
CA ASP A 146 9.28 -25.75 -5.88
C ASP A 146 7.84 -25.39 -6.26
N ASP A 147 7.25 -26.15 -7.18
CA ASP A 147 5.87 -25.93 -7.65
C ASP A 147 4.82 -26.24 -6.58
N THR A 148 5.19 -26.98 -5.53
CA THR A 148 4.29 -27.31 -4.42
C THR A 148 4.30 -26.23 -3.33
N TYR A 149 5.11 -25.18 -3.49
CA TYR A 149 5.15 -24.06 -2.55
C TYR A 149 3.85 -23.22 -2.66
N PRO A 150 3.21 -22.82 -1.55
CA PRO A 150 1.96 -22.05 -1.60
C PRO A 150 2.14 -20.59 -2.05
N TYR A 151 2.41 -20.36 -3.34
CA TYR A 151 2.65 -19.02 -3.89
C TYR A 151 1.46 -18.07 -3.76
N ASP A 152 0.23 -18.58 -3.74
CA ASP A 152 -0.98 -17.77 -3.50
C ASP A 152 -0.94 -17.05 -2.15
N ALA A 153 -0.35 -17.67 -1.11
CA ALA A 153 -0.20 -17.04 0.20
C ALA A 153 0.90 -15.97 0.23
N VAL A 154 1.93 -16.13 -0.62
CA VAL A 154 2.96 -15.10 -0.86
C VAL A 154 2.34 -13.93 -1.61
N GLU A 155 1.54 -14.19 -2.64
CA GLU A 155 0.78 -13.18 -3.40
C GLU A 155 -0.13 -12.38 -2.48
N GLU A 156 -0.92 -13.06 -1.65
CA GLU A 156 -1.81 -12.43 -0.68
C GLU A 156 -1.04 -11.58 0.32
N SER A 157 0.15 -12.00 0.74
CA SER A 157 1.00 -11.19 1.62
C SER A 157 1.64 -10.00 0.93
N MET A 158 2.05 -10.13 -0.34
CA MET A 158 2.55 -9.02 -1.14
C MET A 158 1.47 -7.98 -1.38
N ALA A 159 0.26 -8.40 -1.73
CA ALA A 159 -0.87 -7.50 -1.90
C ALA A 159 -1.23 -6.79 -0.60
N ASN A 160 -1.25 -7.51 0.54
CA ASN A 160 -1.47 -6.90 1.84
C ASN A 160 -0.35 -5.91 2.20
N ALA A 161 0.91 -6.22 1.89
CA ALA A 161 2.03 -5.31 2.10
C ALA A 161 1.83 -4.01 1.29
N MET A 162 1.52 -4.10 0.00
CA MET A 162 1.26 -2.95 -0.86
C MET A 162 0.06 -2.13 -0.41
N LEU A 163 -1.05 -2.80 -0.07
CA LEU A 163 -2.28 -2.14 0.35
C LEU A 163 -2.11 -1.41 1.68
N HIS A 164 -1.39 -2.01 2.63
CA HIS A 164 -1.24 -1.49 3.99
C HIS A 164 0.07 -0.73 4.21
N ARG A 165 0.86 -0.53 3.15
CA ARG A 165 2.09 0.24 3.20
C ARG A 165 1.82 1.65 3.74
N ASP A 166 2.72 2.11 4.60
CA ASP A 166 2.78 3.51 4.99
C ASP A 166 3.41 4.33 3.86
N TYR A 167 2.57 4.86 2.97
CA TYR A 167 3.07 5.61 1.81
C TYR A 167 3.67 6.98 2.14
N LEU A 168 3.41 7.48 3.36
CA LEU A 168 4.06 8.68 3.89
C LEU A 168 5.51 8.43 4.32
N ASP A 169 5.89 7.16 4.52
CA ASP A 169 7.28 6.80 4.73
C ASP A 169 8.04 6.75 3.40
N ILE A 170 8.68 7.87 3.08
CA ILE A 170 9.48 8.05 1.87
C ILE A 170 10.87 7.41 1.97
N SER A 171 11.29 6.99 3.16
CA SER A 171 12.66 6.51 3.42
C SER A 171 12.83 5.00 3.25
N ARG A 172 11.73 4.24 3.19
CA ARG A 172 11.75 2.76 3.21
C ARG A 172 10.80 2.17 2.17
N GLY A 173 11.23 1.13 1.47
CA GLY A 173 10.39 0.31 0.59
C GLY A 173 9.93 -0.99 1.26
N ILE A 174 9.15 -1.80 0.52
CA ILE A 174 8.88 -3.19 0.92
C ILE A 174 10.16 -3.99 0.68
N VAL A 175 10.52 -4.86 1.62
CA VAL A 175 11.69 -5.74 1.49
C VAL A 175 11.23 -7.19 1.50
N VAL A 176 11.64 -7.94 0.48
CA VAL A 176 11.48 -9.40 0.42
C VAL A 176 12.86 -10.01 0.57
N GLU A 177 13.04 -10.91 1.53
CA GLU A 177 14.30 -11.60 1.78
C GLU A 177 14.09 -13.10 1.71
N ILE A 178 14.71 -13.74 0.72
CA ILE A 178 14.70 -15.18 0.51
C ILE A 178 15.95 -15.74 1.18
N LYS A 179 15.75 -16.50 2.26
CA LYS A 179 16.79 -17.20 3.02
C LYS A 179 16.70 -18.70 2.75
N ASP A 180 17.66 -19.45 3.26
CA ASP A 180 17.69 -20.91 3.13
C ASP A 180 16.46 -21.57 3.77
N ASN A 181 16.03 -21.05 4.93
CA ASN A 181 14.97 -21.67 5.74
C ASN A 181 13.62 -20.91 5.69
N CYS A 182 13.57 -19.73 5.08
CA CYS A 182 12.35 -18.93 5.06
C CYS A 182 12.33 -17.85 3.98
N ILE A 183 11.13 -17.36 3.67
CA ILE A 183 10.90 -16.12 2.93
C ILE A 183 10.33 -15.10 3.91
N GLU A 184 10.93 -13.91 3.98
CA GLU A 184 10.49 -12.81 4.84
C GLU A 184 10.03 -11.62 4.00
N ILE A 185 8.78 -11.18 4.18
CA ILE A 185 8.24 -9.94 3.63
C ILE A 185 8.16 -8.92 4.77
N SER A 186 8.85 -7.79 4.63
CA SER A 186 8.87 -6.68 5.59
C SER A 186 8.30 -5.42 4.97
N ASN A 187 7.23 -4.89 5.57
CA ASN A 187 6.47 -3.74 5.08
C ASN A 187 6.51 -2.56 6.07
N PRO A 188 6.86 -1.34 5.64
CA PRO A 188 6.60 -0.12 6.40
C PRO A 188 5.09 0.06 6.59
N GLY A 189 4.62 0.20 7.83
CA GLY A 189 3.19 0.24 8.16
C GLY A 189 2.81 -0.82 9.18
N ALA A 190 3.18 -0.59 10.44
CA ALA A 190 2.75 -1.43 11.55
C ALA A 190 1.23 -1.37 11.74
N LEU A 191 0.67 -2.44 12.29
CA LEU A 191 -0.72 -2.49 12.73
C LEU A 191 -0.90 -1.59 13.96
N VAL A 192 -1.95 -0.77 13.93
CA VAL A 192 -2.22 0.26 14.95
C VAL A 192 -2.66 -0.35 16.30
N ALA A 193 -3.23 -1.56 16.33
CA ALA A 193 -3.71 -2.20 17.57
C ALA A 193 -2.67 -3.00 18.37
N GLY A 194 -1.42 -2.54 18.44
CA GLY A 194 -0.37 -3.17 19.27
C GLY A 194 -0.02 -4.62 18.86
N ASN A 195 0.51 -5.41 19.79
CA ASN A 195 1.00 -6.78 19.54
C ASN A 195 -0.10 -7.82 19.27
N VAL A 196 -1.36 -7.42 19.14
CA VAL A 196 -2.49 -8.37 19.03
C VAL A 196 -2.89 -8.56 17.57
N THR A 197 -1.98 -9.08 16.74
CA THR A 197 -2.28 -9.51 15.36
C THR A 197 -3.49 -10.46 15.32
N LEU A 198 -3.71 -11.24 16.39
CA LEU A 198 -4.86 -12.12 16.60
C LEU A 198 -6.22 -11.40 16.61
N ARG A 199 -6.31 -10.14 17.06
CA ARG A 199 -7.57 -9.38 17.06
C ARG A 199 -7.99 -9.01 15.64
N TYR A 200 -7.04 -8.61 14.80
CA TYR A 200 -7.31 -8.30 13.39
C TYR A 200 -7.70 -9.53 12.56
N MET A 201 -7.23 -10.73 12.94
CA MET A 201 -7.65 -11.99 12.30
C MET A 201 -9.12 -12.36 12.54
N ARG A 202 -9.78 -11.75 13.53
CA ARG A 202 -11.18 -12.02 13.89
C ARG A 202 -12.12 -10.85 13.63
N ASP A 203 -11.58 -9.73 13.12
CA ASP A 203 -12.38 -8.55 12.80
C ASP A 203 -12.86 -8.64 11.35
N ASN A 204 -14.18 -8.66 11.18
CA ASN A 204 -14.81 -8.70 9.86
C ASN A 204 -14.69 -7.35 9.12
N ASN A 205 -14.44 -6.25 9.83
CA ASN A 205 -14.32 -4.91 9.25
C ASN A 205 -13.15 -4.10 9.84
N PRO A 206 -11.90 -4.52 9.60
CA PRO A 206 -10.74 -3.88 10.19
C PRO A 206 -10.50 -2.49 9.58
N LYS A 207 -10.03 -1.54 10.41
CA LYS A 207 -9.55 -0.23 9.93
C LYS A 207 -8.48 -0.40 8.85
N ARG A 208 -8.62 0.31 7.74
CA ARG A 208 -7.67 0.32 6.61
C ARG A 208 -6.84 1.61 6.65
N ARG A 209 -5.52 1.48 6.49
CA ARG A 209 -4.60 2.62 6.41
C ARG A 209 -4.82 3.42 5.12
N ASN A 210 -4.97 2.72 4.01
CA ASN A 210 -5.21 3.28 2.68
C ASN A 210 -6.62 2.86 2.21
N PRO A 211 -7.69 3.41 2.80
CA PRO A 211 -9.07 2.99 2.51
C PRO A 211 -9.47 3.32 1.07
N TRP A 212 -8.96 4.41 0.50
CA TRP A 212 -9.19 4.76 -0.90
C TRP A 212 -8.56 3.70 -1.80
N LEU A 213 -7.28 3.36 -1.57
CA LEU A 213 -6.57 2.36 -2.36
C LEU A 213 -7.26 0.99 -2.28
N TYR A 214 -7.73 0.60 -1.09
CA TYR A 214 -8.48 -0.63 -0.88
C TYR A 214 -9.71 -0.72 -1.78
N GLN A 215 -10.55 0.32 -1.77
CA GLN A 215 -11.80 0.33 -2.54
C GLN A 215 -11.56 0.21 -4.04
N ARG A 216 -10.50 0.87 -4.55
CA ARG A 216 -10.16 0.84 -5.98
C ARG A 216 -9.57 -0.52 -6.37
N LEU A 217 -8.70 -1.10 -5.55
CA LEU A 217 -8.14 -2.41 -5.85
C LEU A 217 -9.16 -3.54 -5.78
N LEU A 218 -10.21 -3.43 -4.95
CA LEU A 218 -11.29 -4.42 -4.90
C LEU A 218 -11.99 -4.61 -6.24
N ILE A 219 -12.09 -3.54 -7.03
CA ILE A 219 -12.71 -3.58 -8.37
C ILE A 219 -11.80 -4.29 -9.37
N MET A 220 -10.48 -4.16 -9.20
CA MET A 220 -9.48 -4.82 -10.05
C MET A 220 -9.25 -6.29 -9.67
N ASP A 221 -9.48 -6.66 -8.42
CA ASP A 221 -9.37 -8.05 -7.94
C ASP A 221 -10.63 -8.87 -8.31
N TYR A 222 -11.02 -8.83 -9.59
CA TYR A 222 -12.24 -9.49 -10.08
C TYR A 222 -12.23 -11.02 -9.87
N LYS A 223 -11.04 -11.61 -9.77
CA LYS A 223 -10.84 -13.03 -9.47
C LYS A 223 -10.77 -13.34 -7.96
N ARG A 224 -10.86 -12.34 -7.09
CA ARG A 224 -10.79 -12.45 -5.61
C ARG A 224 -9.55 -13.23 -5.14
N HIS A 225 -8.41 -13.00 -5.79
CA HIS A 225 -7.17 -13.73 -5.50
C HIS A 225 -6.63 -13.32 -4.12
N PHE A 226 -6.65 -12.01 -3.79
CA PHE A 226 -5.89 -11.51 -2.64
C PHE A 226 -6.60 -10.48 -1.72
N LEU A 227 -7.71 -9.84 -2.12
CA LEU A 227 -8.46 -8.89 -1.27
C LEU A 227 -9.76 -9.49 -0.72
N ARG A 228 -9.66 -10.59 0.03
CA ARG A 228 -10.80 -11.11 0.79
C ARG A 228 -10.83 -10.44 2.16
N ALA A 229 -11.85 -9.61 2.39
CA ALA A 229 -12.00 -8.83 3.62
C ALA A 229 -11.85 -9.71 4.88
N GLY A 230 -10.88 -9.38 5.74
CA GLY A 230 -10.70 -9.96 7.08
C GLY A 230 -10.10 -11.37 7.14
N THR A 231 -10.08 -12.15 6.06
CA THR A 231 -9.67 -13.58 6.10
C THR A 231 -8.26 -13.85 5.58
N GLY A 232 -7.58 -12.87 4.97
CA GLY A 232 -6.34 -13.15 4.26
C GLY A 232 -5.20 -13.68 5.14
N LEU A 233 -5.01 -13.15 6.34
CA LEU A 233 -4.01 -13.68 7.27
C LEU A 233 -4.33 -15.11 7.75
N PHE A 234 -5.61 -15.49 7.77
CA PHE A 234 -6.03 -16.86 8.09
C PHE A 234 -5.73 -17.80 6.93
N ARG A 235 -6.09 -17.43 5.69
CA ARG A 235 -5.76 -18.22 4.48
C ARG A 235 -4.26 -18.45 4.32
N ILE A 236 -3.45 -17.43 4.59
CA ILE A 236 -1.99 -17.55 4.58
C ILE A 236 -1.51 -18.61 5.57
N LYS A 237 -2.12 -18.71 6.77
CA LYS A 237 -1.76 -19.75 7.74
C LYS A 237 -2.20 -21.13 7.27
N GLU A 238 -3.44 -21.25 6.81
CA GLU A 238 -4.02 -22.52 6.34
C GLU A 238 -3.18 -23.12 5.19
N ALA A 239 -2.71 -22.29 4.26
CA ALA A 239 -1.90 -22.70 3.12
C ALA A 239 -0.57 -23.38 3.52
N PHE A 240 -0.09 -23.16 4.75
CA PHE A 240 1.19 -23.68 5.24
C PHE A 240 1.07 -24.71 6.36
N VAL A 241 -0.14 -25.17 6.72
CA VAL A 241 -0.36 -26.11 7.85
C VAL A 241 0.55 -27.34 7.78
N GLU A 242 0.78 -27.89 6.59
CA GLU A 242 1.61 -29.08 6.37
C GLU A 242 3.11 -28.78 6.23
N ARG A 243 3.49 -27.53 5.93
CA ARG A 243 4.88 -27.10 5.68
C ARG A 243 5.55 -26.43 6.87
N GLY A 244 4.75 -25.86 7.77
CA GLY A 244 5.25 -25.23 8.99
C GLY A 244 4.53 -23.94 9.35
N LYS A 245 4.98 -23.32 10.43
CA LYS A 245 4.28 -22.16 11.01
C LYS A 245 4.68 -20.85 10.34
N VAL A 246 3.73 -20.20 9.66
CA VAL A 246 3.86 -18.79 9.24
C VAL A 246 3.86 -17.87 10.47
N LYS A 247 4.84 -16.96 10.53
CA LYS A 247 4.96 -15.97 11.61
C LYS A 247 4.55 -14.58 11.11
N PHE A 248 3.72 -13.91 11.90
CA PHE A 248 3.37 -12.51 11.69
C PHE A 248 3.97 -11.69 12.84
N ILE A 249 4.78 -10.69 12.51
CA ILE A 249 5.50 -9.88 13.52
C ILE A 249 5.11 -8.42 13.31
N ASN A 250 4.41 -7.83 14.27
CA ASN A 250 4.12 -6.41 14.31
C ASN A 250 5.17 -5.68 15.16
N LEU A 251 5.97 -4.81 14.55
CA LEU A 251 7.01 -4.00 15.20
C LEU A 251 6.57 -2.54 15.22
N GLY A 252 5.65 -2.20 16.15
CA GLY A 252 5.05 -0.86 16.26
C GLY A 252 6.08 0.28 16.42
N SER A 253 7.11 0.09 17.27
CA SER A 253 8.16 1.09 17.51
C SER A 253 9.00 1.41 16.27
N ARG A 254 9.07 0.49 15.30
CA ARG A 254 9.78 0.65 14.03
C ARG A 254 8.82 0.93 12.87
N ASN A 255 7.51 1.02 13.11
CA ASN A 255 6.49 1.09 12.07
C ASN A 255 6.70 0.01 10.98
N LEU A 256 6.92 -1.25 11.39
CA LEU A 256 7.13 -2.37 10.47
C LEU A 256 6.16 -3.51 10.78
N PHE A 257 5.65 -4.14 9.73
CA PHE A 257 4.94 -5.40 9.82
C PHE A 257 5.68 -6.44 8.97
N LYS A 258 5.87 -7.65 9.50
CA LYS A 258 6.57 -8.73 8.81
C LYS A 258 5.74 -10.00 8.72
N VAL A 259 5.85 -10.69 7.59
CA VAL A 259 5.35 -12.04 7.36
C VAL A 259 6.53 -12.93 7.04
N ILE A 260 6.66 -14.05 7.75
CA ILE A 260 7.75 -15.02 7.55
C ILE A 260 7.14 -16.37 7.23
N PHE A 261 7.40 -16.87 6.04
CA PHE A 261 6.98 -18.18 5.56
C PHE A 261 8.09 -19.20 5.73
N PRO A 262 7.80 -20.42 6.21
CA PRO A 262 8.78 -21.51 6.16
C PRO A 262 9.10 -21.85 4.70
N ARG A 263 10.34 -22.29 4.45
CA ARG A 263 10.77 -22.85 3.16
C ARG A 263 10.92 -24.35 3.30
#